data_AF-A0A962G3E9-F1
#
_entry.id   AF-A0A962G3E9-F1
#
_cell.length_a   1.000
_cell.length_b   1.000
_cell.length_c   1.000
_cell.angle_alpha   90.00
_cell.angle_beta   90.00
_cell.angle_gamma   90.00
#
_symmetry.space_group_name_H-M   'P 1'
#
loop_
_entity.id
_entity.type
_entity.pdbx_description
1 polymer ?
#
loop_
_entity_poly.entity_id
_entity_poly.type
_entity_poly.pdbx_seq_one_letter_code
_entity_poly.pdbx_strand_id
1 'polypeptide(L)'
;MYKLTILLLTSAIALPAIAADTPACSDLDGWNAGRLGQETNKACTQETYGEAYRLGQSLWELRQQRAALDPKIAAGGEDAGVLRRRQRQIDVDIEAIRGIATVRHWPDDAASASREGAQP
;
A
#
# COMPACT_ATOMS: atom_id res chain seq x y z
N MET A 1 36.64 49.33 44.85
CA MET A 1 35.40 48.63 45.22
C MET A 1 34.54 48.53 43.96
N TYR A 2 34.53 47.38 43.28
CA TYR A 2 33.85 47.22 41.98
C TYR A 2 32.42 46.72 42.20
N LYS A 3 31.43 47.52 41.78
CA LYS A 3 30.02 47.11 41.76
C LYS A 3 29.75 46.27 40.52
N LEU A 4 29.49 44.99 40.80
CA LEU A 4 29.02 43.94 39.91
C LEU A 4 27.71 44.37 39.23
N THR A 5 27.70 44.57 37.92
CA THR A 5 26.47 44.76 37.14
C THR A 5 26.19 43.47 36.38
N ILE A 6 25.06 42.85 36.73
CA ILE A 6 24.61 41.51 36.32
C ILE A 6 24.31 41.51 34.81
N LEU A 7 25.10 40.73 34.07
CA LEU A 7 24.84 40.37 32.68
C LEU A 7 23.63 39.40 32.66
N LEU A 8 22.46 39.93 32.30
CA LEU A 8 21.28 39.15 31.95
C LEU A 8 21.57 38.39 30.64
N LEU A 9 22.01 37.14 30.76
CA LEU A 9 22.02 36.19 29.65
C LEU A 9 20.57 35.84 29.30
N THR A 10 20.03 36.46 28.24
CA THR A 10 18.82 35.98 27.57
C THR A 10 19.17 34.77 26.72
N SER A 11 19.12 33.59 27.34
CA SER A 11 19.22 32.30 26.65
C SER A 11 17.98 32.11 25.76
N ALA A 12 18.12 32.42 24.47
CA ALA A 12 17.18 31.98 23.45
C ALA A 12 17.29 30.46 23.30
N ILE A 13 16.40 29.72 23.97
CA ILE A 13 16.24 28.29 23.77
C ILE A 13 15.58 28.10 22.41
N ALA A 14 16.39 27.86 21.39
CA ALA A 14 15.92 27.37 20.10
C ALA A 14 15.38 25.95 20.31
N LEU A 15 14.06 25.79 20.45
CA LEU A 15 13.44 24.48 20.37
C LEU A 15 13.67 23.95 18.94
N PRO A 16 14.26 22.75 18.77
CA PRO A 16 14.24 22.10 17.47
C PRO A 16 12.78 21.84 17.12
N ALA A 17 12.29 22.48 16.07
CA ALA A 17 11.02 22.14 15.47
C ALA A 17 11.12 20.69 15.00
N ILE A 18 10.56 19.76 15.78
CA ILE A 18 10.35 18.39 15.35
C ILE A 18 9.30 18.52 14.25
N ALA A 19 9.76 18.49 13.00
CA ALA A 19 8.88 18.42 11.84
C ALA A 19 8.09 17.12 11.99
N ALA A 20 6.83 17.24 12.40
CA ALA A 20 5.90 16.13 12.34
C ALA A 20 5.69 15.84 10.86
N ASP A 21 6.19 14.70 10.37
CA ASP A 21 5.86 14.20 9.05
C ASP A 21 4.33 14.13 8.95
N THR A 22 3.76 15.02 8.15
CA THR A 22 2.32 14.98 7.89
C THR A 22 2.00 13.67 7.18
N PRO A 23 1.00 12.90 7.65
CA PRO A 23 0.66 11.64 7.03
C PRO A 23 0.28 11.87 5.57
N ALA A 24 0.91 11.10 4.68
CA ALA A 24 0.59 11.10 3.27
C ALA A 24 -0.81 10.46 3.09
N CYS A 25 -1.78 11.29 2.71
CA CYS A 25 -3.21 10.91 2.63
C CYS A 25 -3.74 11.03 1.19
N SER A 26 -2.90 10.85 0.18
CA SER A 26 -3.35 10.81 -1.22
C SER A 26 -3.94 9.45 -1.57
N ASP A 27 -4.73 9.38 -2.64
CA ASP A 27 -5.28 8.13 -3.16
C ASP A 27 -4.16 7.10 -3.44
N LEU A 28 -3.01 7.56 -3.94
CA LEU A 28 -1.86 6.69 -4.21
C LEU A 28 -1.30 6.07 -2.91
N ASP A 29 -1.30 6.82 -1.81
CA ASP A 29 -0.85 6.31 -0.51
C ASP A 29 -1.84 5.25 0.02
N GLY A 30 -3.13 5.49 -0.12
CA GLY A 30 -4.17 4.53 0.20
C GLY A 30 -3.99 3.23 -0.60
N TRP A 31 -3.88 3.35 -1.93
CA TRP A 31 -3.60 2.24 -2.83
C TRP A 31 -2.37 1.43 -2.42
N ASN A 32 -1.25 2.11 -2.14
CA ASN A 32 0.00 1.48 -1.75
C ASN A 32 -0.13 0.74 -0.41
N ALA A 33 -0.74 1.36 0.60
CA ALA A 33 -0.97 0.70 1.87
C ALA A 33 -1.81 -0.58 1.70
N GLY A 34 -2.93 -0.47 0.98
CA GLY A 34 -3.84 -1.60 0.75
C GLY A 34 -3.19 -2.75 -0.03
N ARG A 35 -2.54 -2.47 -1.17
CA ARG A 35 -1.96 -3.55 -2.01
C ARG A 35 -0.81 -4.30 -1.35
N LEU A 36 -0.18 -3.66 -0.36
CA LEU A 36 0.90 -4.24 0.45
C LEU A 36 0.36 -4.95 1.71
N GLY A 37 -0.96 -4.94 1.95
CA GLY A 37 -1.58 -5.51 3.15
C GLY A 37 -1.19 -4.78 4.43
N GLN A 38 -0.90 -3.48 4.35
CA GLN A 38 -0.58 -2.64 5.49
C GLN A 38 -1.84 -2.09 6.13
N GLU A 39 -1.78 -1.76 7.42
CA GLU A 39 -2.88 -1.10 8.13
C GLU A 39 -3.16 0.29 7.55
N THR A 40 -4.45 0.64 7.44
CA THR A 40 -4.88 1.98 7.00
C THR A 40 -4.44 3.07 7.98
N ASN A 41 -4.06 4.23 7.47
CA ASN A 41 -3.77 5.39 8.32
C ASN A 41 -5.07 6.05 8.80
N LYS A 42 -5.35 5.98 10.10
CA LYS A 42 -6.57 6.54 10.72
C LYS A 42 -6.65 8.06 10.67
N ALA A 43 -5.53 8.76 10.46
CA ALA A 43 -5.52 10.21 10.27
C ALA A 43 -6.01 10.63 8.88
N CYS A 44 -6.02 9.72 7.91
CA CYS A 44 -6.49 9.98 6.55
C CYS A 44 -8.00 9.73 6.46
N THR A 45 -8.77 10.82 6.54
CA THR A 45 -10.25 10.77 6.53
C THR A 45 -10.87 11.03 5.16
N GLN A 46 -10.04 11.30 4.14
CA GLN A 46 -10.51 11.55 2.78
C GLN A 46 -11.11 10.27 2.19
N GLU A 47 -12.28 10.39 1.56
CA GLU A 47 -13.00 9.25 0.98
C GLU A 47 -12.17 8.55 -0.10
N THR A 48 -11.51 9.33 -0.96
CA THR A 48 -10.71 8.82 -2.08
C THR A 48 -9.49 8.01 -1.62
N TYR A 49 -8.85 8.41 -0.50
CA TYR A 49 -7.83 7.60 0.17
C TYR A 49 -8.40 6.25 0.63
N GLY A 50 -9.56 6.28 1.31
CA GLY A 50 -10.21 5.08 1.82
C GLY A 50 -10.67 4.13 0.71
N GLU A 51 -11.15 4.66 -0.41
CA GLU A 51 -11.50 3.88 -1.60
C GLU A 51 -10.28 3.21 -2.22
N ALA A 52 -9.20 3.97 -2.42
CA ALA A 52 -7.96 3.43 -2.98
C ALA A 52 -7.37 2.35 -2.07
N TYR A 53 -7.40 2.56 -0.75
CA TYR A 53 -7.02 1.55 0.25
C TYR A 53 -7.83 0.27 0.13
N ARG A 54 -9.17 0.35 0.11
CA ARG A 54 -10.03 -0.84 -0.01
C ARG A 54 -9.79 -1.61 -1.30
N LEU A 55 -9.54 -0.90 -2.40
CA LEU A 55 -9.22 -1.53 -3.67
C LEU A 55 -7.88 -2.26 -3.64
N GLY A 56 -6.84 -1.62 -3.09
CA GLY A 56 -5.53 -2.24 -2.87
C GLY A 56 -5.64 -3.46 -1.94
N GLN A 57 -6.37 -3.35 -0.84
CA GLN A 57 -6.60 -4.43 0.12
C GLN A 57 -7.29 -5.62 -0.55
N SER A 58 -8.31 -5.37 -1.38
CA SER A 58 -8.98 -6.42 -2.15
C SER A 58 -8.01 -7.14 -3.09
N LEU A 59 -7.09 -6.41 -3.74
CA LEU A 59 -6.04 -7.00 -4.57
C LEU A 59 -5.08 -7.88 -3.75
N TRP A 60 -4.66 -7.43 -2.57
CA TRP A 60 -3.82 -8.21 -1.67
C TRP A 60 -4.52 -9.51 -1.26
N GLU A 61 -5.78 -9.44 -0.83
CA GLU A 61 -6.57 -10.62 -0.43
C GLU A 61 -6.74 -11.62 -1.56
N LEU A 62 -7.06 -11.16 -2.78
CA LEU A 62 -7.19 -12.03 -3.94
C LEU A 62 -5.87 -12.74 -4.29
N ARG A 63 -4.73 -12.05 -4.20
CA ARG A 63 -3.40 -12.65 -4.40
C ARG A 63 -3.12 -13.76 -3.39
N GLN A 64 -3.42 -13.51 -2.11
CA GLN A 64 -3.28 -14.50 -1.04
C GLN A 64 -4.19 -15.70 -1.28
N GLN A 65 -5.44 -15.47 -1.67
CA GLN A 65 -6.38 -16.55 -2.01
C GLN A 65 -5.91 -17.37 -3.21
N ARG A 66 -5.42 -16.73 -4.28
CA ARG A 66 -4.86 -17.42 -5.44
C ARG A 66 -3.68 -18.29 -5.04
N ALA A 67 -2.72 -17.74 -4.28
CA ALA A 67 -1.52 -18.47 -3.87
C ALA A 67 -1.88 -19.68 -3.00
N ALA A 68 -2.92 -19.57 -2.18
CA ALA A 68 -3.43 -20.68 -1.37
C ALA A 68 -4.15 -21.78 -2.17
N LEU A 69 -4.53 -21.54 -3.44
CA LEU A 69 -5.15 -22.55 -4.30
C LEU A 69 -4.12 -23.46 -4.97
N ASP A 70 -2.94 -22.95 -5.31
CA ASP A 70 -1.88 -23.70 -6.00
C ASP A 70 -1.52 -25.04 -5.31
N PRO A 71 -1.22 -25.09 -4.00
CA PRO A 71 -0.92 -26.37 -3.34
C PRO A 71 -2.13 -27.30 -3.26
N LYS A 72 -3.36 -26.77 -3.18
CA LYS A 72 -4.59 -27.58 -3.13
C LYS A 72 -4.89 -28.24 -4.48
N ILE A 73 -4.62 -27.52 -5.57
CA ILE A 73 -4.74 -28.06 -6.92
C ILE A 73 -3.67 -29.12 -7.16
N ALA A 74 -2.43 -28.85 -6.74
CA ALA A 74 -1.31 -29.78 -6.87
C ALA A 74 -1.51 -31.09 -6.08
N ALA A 75 -2.21 -31.04 -4.93
CA ALA A 75 -2.55 -32.23 -4.15
C ALA A 75 -3.52 -33.21 -4.85
N GLY A 76 -4.20 -32.79 -5.92
CA GLY A 76 -4.82 -33.72 -6.88
C GLY A 76 -6.09 -34.47 -6.44
N GLY A 77 -6.99 -33.84 -5.67
CA GLY A 77 -8.27 -34.44 -5.24
C GLY A 77 -9.43 -34.31 -6.23
N GLU A 78 -10.58 -34.93 -5.90
CA GLU A 78 -11.83 -34.89 -6.70
C GLU A 78 -12.28 -33.44 -7.02
N ASP A 79 -11.97 -32.48 -6.13
CA ASP A 79 -12.32 -31.08 -6.29
C ASP A 79 -11.38 -30.26 -7.18
N ALA A 80 -10.32 -30.85 -7.76
CA ALA A 80 -9.32 -30.11 -8.53
C ALA A 80 -9.93 -29.29 -9.69
N GLY A 81 -11.02 -29.77 -10.30
CA GLY A 81 -11.76 -29.03 -11.32
C GLY A 81 -12.47 -27.78 -10.79
N VAL A 82 -13.06 -27.86 -9.59
CA VAL A 82 -13.71 -26.73 -8.90
C VAL A 82 -12.66 -25.69 -8.50
N LEU A 83 -11.55 -26.12 -7.92
CA LEU A 83 -10.45 -25.25 -7.51
C LEU A 83 -9.84 -24.48 -8.70
N ARG A 84 -9.65 -25.14 -9.85
CA ARG A 84 -9.19 -24.46 -11.08
C ARG A 84 -10.18 -23.43 -11.63
N ARG A 85 -11.50 -23.68 -11.50
CA ARG A 85 -12.51 -22.67 -11.86
C ARG A 85 -12.43 -21.46 -10.94
N ARG A 86 -12.30 -21.69 -9.63
CA ARG A 86 -12.14 -20.62 -8.65
C ARG A 86 -10.86 -19.82 -8.89
N GLN A 87 -9.74 -20.48 -9.21
CA GLN A 87 -8.50 -19.81 -9.57
C GLN A 87 -8.69 -18.86 -10.76
N ARG A 88 -9.32 -19.33 -11.84
CA ARG A 88 -9.62 -18.48 -13.01
C ARG A 88 -10.49 -17.28 -12.68
N GLN A 89 -11.49 -17.43 -11.81
CA GLN A 89 -12.31 -16.28 -11.40
C GLN A 89 -11.48 -15.26 -10.63
N ILE A 90 -10.63 -15.70 -9.70
CA ILE A 90 -9.74 -14.81 -8.95
C ILE A 90 -8.77 -14.10 -9.90
N ASP A 91 -8.22 -14.80 -10.91
CA ASP A 91 -7.33 -14.18 -11.90
C ASP A 91 -8.05 -13.07 -12.70
N VAL A 92 -9.33 -13.27 -13.05
CA VAL A 92 -10.17 -12.23 -13.70
C VAL A 92 -10.41 -11.04 -12.77
N ASP A 93 -10.72 -11.30 -11.50
CA ASP A 93 -10.99 -10.23 -10.53
C ASP A 93 -9.72 -9.40 -10.25
N ILE A 94 -8.54 -10.05 -10.17
CA ILE A 94 -7.24 -9.39 -10.08
C ILE A 94 -7.02 -8.48 -11.29
N GLU A 95 -7.27 -8.98 -12.50
CA GLU A 95 -7.08 -8.19 -13.73
C GLU A 95 -8.04 -7.00 -13.80
N ALA A 96 -9.28 -7.15 -13.33
CA ALA A 96 -10.22 -6.04 -13.24
C ALA A 96 -9.70 -4.91 -12.32
N ILE A 97 -9.15 -5.26 -11.15
CA ILE A 97 -8.56 -4.28 -10.24
C ILE A 97 -7.31 -3.62 -10.86
N ARG A 98 -6.47 -4.40 -11.56
CA ARG A 98 -5.29 -3.87 -12.28
C ARG A 98 -5.68 -2.90 -13.39
N GLY A 99 -6.79 -3.15 -14.08
CA GLY A 99 -7.36 -2.23 -15.06
C GLY A 99 -7.66 -0.86 -14.44
N ILE A 100 -8.26 -0.83 -13.25
CA ILE A 100 -8.51 0.41 -12.51
C ILE A 100 -7.19 1.11 -12.16
N ALA A 101 -6.22 0.37 -11.60
CA ALA A 101 -4.90 0.92 -11.26
C ALA A 101 -4.20 1.54 -12.49
N THR A 102 -4.30 0.90 -13.65
CA THR A 102 -3.75 1.38 -14.91
C THR A 102 -4.35 2.72 -15.32
N VAL A 103 -5.69 2.85 -15.31
CA VAL A 103 -6.39 4.11 -15.64
C VAL A 103 -6.02 5.22 -14.66
N ARG A 104 -5.80 4.88 -13.39
CA ARG A 104 -5.40 5.81 -12.32
C ARG A 104 -3.90 6.11 -12.31
N HIS A 105 -3.10 5.48 -13.17
CA HIS A 105 -1.63 5.55 -13.18
C HIS A 105 -0.99 5.12 -11.85
N TRP A 106 -1.63 4.20 -11.13
CA TRP A 106 -1.10 3.63 -9.90
C TRP A 106 -0.17 2.44 -10.19
N PRO A 107 0.91 2.27 -9.41
CA PRO A 107 1.87 1.21 -9.64
C PRO A 107 1.26 -0.16 -9.34
N ASP A 108 1.56 -1.14 -10.19
CA ASP A 108 1.32 -2.54 -9.96
C ASP A 108 2.62 -3.34 -10.16
N ASP A 109 3.03 -4.09 -9.14
CA ASP A 109 4.32 -4.80 -9.14
C ASP A 109 4.45 -5.80 -10.30
N ALA A 110 3.32 -6.33 -10.80
CA ALA A 110 3.31 -7.24 -11.95
C ALA A 110 3.55 -6.53 -13.30
N ALA A 111 3.12 -5.27 -13.43
CA ALA A 111 3.38 -4.46 -14.63
C ALA A 111 4.85 -4.03 -14.72
N SER A 112 5.49 -3.78 -13.56
CA SER A 112 6.91 -3.46 -13.45
C SER A 112 7.80 -4.65 -13.84
N ALA A 113 7.50 -5.85 -13.33
CA ALA A 113 8.24 -7.07 -13.66
C ALA A 113 8.13 -7.46 -15.15
N SER A 114 6.99 -7.17 -15.80
CA SER A 114 6.80 -7.45 -17.23
C SER A 114 7.55 -6.48 -18.16
N ARG A 115 7.95 -5.29 -17.66
CA ARG A 115 8.72 -4.30 -18.44
C ARG A 115 10.23 -4.51 -18.33
N GLU A 116 10.73 -4.97 -17.19
CA GLU A 116 12.16 -5.32 -17.02
C GLU A 116 12.57 -6.59 -17.78
N GLY A 117 11.64 -7.50 -18.04
CA GLY A 117 11.90 -8.68 -18.90
C GLY A 117 11.87 -8.40 -20.41
N ALA A 118 11.58 -7.16 -20.83
CA ALA A 118 11.46 -6.73 -22.21
C ALA A 118 12.53 -5.67 -22.54
N GLN A 119 13.81 -5.99 -22.33
CA GLN A 119 14.92 -5.27 -22.96
C GLN A 119 15.55 -6.16 -24.03
N PRO A 120 15.85 -5.60 -25.23
CA PRO A 120 16.33 -6.34 -26.40
C PRO A 120 17.73 -6.95 -26.19
#